data_AF-A0A417RAR8-F1
#
_entry.id   AF-A0A417RAR8-F1
#
_cell.length_a   1.000
_cell.length_b   1.000
_cell.length_c   1.000
_cell.angle_alpha   90.00
_cell.angle_beta   90.00
_cell.angle_gamma   90.00
#
_symmetry.space_group_name_H-M   'P 1'
#
loop_
_entity.id
_entity.type
_entity.pdbx_description
1 polymer ?
#
loop_
_entity_poly.entity_id
_entity_poly.type
_entity_poly.pdbx_seq_one_letter_code
_entity_poly.pdbx_strand_id
1 'polypeptide(L)'
;MKVRPDLDYIIVLGAHVAGTRLSKALLERTRRALRYLEENPETRAVLSGGQGQGEQISEAEAMYRYLTEHGIDGSRLILEDRSTNTKENLDFSLEKIGTLDTSIGIVTNHFHVFRGVAIGRKCGCRQIYPIPARYRTWRLLVYIPREILAIIKDKIVGNL
;
A
#
# COMPACT_ATOMS: atom_id res chain seq x y z
N MET A 1 -15.80 -7.04 -7.37
CA MET A 1 -15.23 -5.80 -7.95
C MET A 1 -14.17 -6.21 -8.95
N LYS A 2 -14.28 -5.78 -10.21
CA LYS A 2 -13.26 -6.04 -11.23
C LYS A 2 -12.08 -5.10 -10.96
N VAL A 3 -10.88 -5.64 -10.78
CA VAL A 3 -9.66 -4.84 -10.64
C VAL A 3 -9.23 -4.40 -12.04
N ARG A 4 -8.80 -3.14 -12.19
CA ARG A 4 -8.33 -2.62 -13.48
C ARG A 4 -6.98 -3.28 -13.83
N PRO A 5 -6.85 -3.94 -14.99
CA PRO A 5 -5.58 -4.48 -15.46
C PRO A 5 -4.69 -3.35 -16.02
N ASP A 6 -3.43 -3.69 -16.29
CA ASP A 6 -2.43 -2.89 -17.01
C ASP A 6 -2.25 -1.49 -16.44
N LEU A 7 -2.19 -1.40 -15.10
CA LEU A 7 -1.81 -0.16 -14.44
C LEU A 7 -0.30 0.04 -14.55
N ASP A 8 0.13 1.28 -14.71
CA ASP A 8 1.56 1.61 -14.78
C ASP A 8 2.26 1.29 -13.44
N TYR A 9 1.59 1.65 -12.33
CA TYR A 9 2.09 1.45 -10.98
C TYR A 9 1.05 0.84 -10.06
N ILE A 10 1.52 0.04 -9.11
CA ILE A 10 0.79 -0.25 -7.87
C ILE A 10 1.57 0.26 -6.67
N ILE A 11 0.87 0.80 -5.67
CA ILE A 11 1.44 1.15 -4.37
C ILE A 11 0.93 0.13 -3.35
N VAL A 12 1.85 -0.61 -2.74
CA VAL A 12 1.56 -1.59 -1.69
C VAL A 12 1.82 -0.94 -0.34
N LEU A 13 0.75 -0.66 0.40
CA LEU A 13 0.85 0.02 1.69
C LEU A 13 1.24 -0.95 2.81
N GLY A 14 2.11 -0.46 3.69
CA GLY A 14 2.59 -1.12 4.89
C GLY A 14 1.53 -1.45 5.95
N ALA A 15 1.79 -2.51 6.74
CA ALA A 15 0.90 -3.06 7.77
C ALA A 15 1.63 -3.79 8.92
N HIS A 16 2.86 -3.40 9.25
CA HIS A 16 3.75 -3.96 10.27
C HIS A 16 4.49 -5.26 9.89
N VAL A 17 5.72 -5.41 10.39
CA VAL A 17 6.59 -6.59 10.29
C VAL A 17 6.90 -7.14 11.70
N ALA A 18 6.91 -8.47 11.85
CA ALA A 18 7.32 -9.14 13.08
C ALA A 18 8.80 -9.57 12.97
N GLY A 19 9.72 -8.71 13.43
CA GLY A 19 11.16 -8.91 13.27
C GLY A 19 11.57 -8.76 11.80
N THR A 20 11.69 -9.87 11.08
CA THR A 20 11.94 -9.93 9.64
C THR A 20 10.81 -10.56 8.84
N ARG A 21 9.77 -11.07 9.52
CA ARG A 21 8.65 -11.78 8.87
C ARG A 21 7.47 -10.84 8.66
N LEU A 22 6.86 -10.93 7.47
CA LEU A 22 5.62 -10.23 7.17
C LEU A 22 4.55 -10.56 8.20
N SER A 23 3.87 -9.54 8.75
CA SER A 23 2.66 -9.76 9.53
C SER A 23 1.58 -10.39 8.65
N LYS A 24 0.54 -10.98 9.26
CA LYS A 24 -0.59 -11.55 8.48
C LYS A 24 -1.24 -10.51 7.57
N ALA A 25 -1.34 -9.25 8.02
CA ALA A 25 -1.95 -8.19 7.22
C ALA A 25 -1.04 -7.79 6.05
N LEU A 26 0.25 -7.64 6.29
CA LEU A 26 1.22 -7.30 5.25
C LEU A 26 1.33 -8.43 4.21
N LEU A 27 1.40 -9.68 4.66
CA LEU A 27 1.47 -10.87 3.79
C LEU A 27 0.29 -10.94 2.81
N GLU A 28 -0.94 -10.67 3.25
CA GLU A 28 -2.10 -10.69 2.36
C GLU A 28 -2.06 -9.56 1.31
N ARG A 29 -1.49 -8.40 1.64
CA ARG A 29 -1.25 -7.31 0.69
C ARG A 29 -0.16 -7.67 -0.30
N THR A 30 0.96 -8.21 0.18
CA THR A 30 2.07 -8.66 -0.66
C THR A 30 1.64 -9.78 -1.61
N ARG A 31 0.84 -10.75 -1.15
CA ARG A 31 0.25 -11.79 -2.01
C ARG A 31 -0.72 -11.22 -3.04
N ARG A 32 -1.49 -10.17 -2.68
CA ARG A 32 -2.36 -9.51 -3.65
C ARG A 32 -1.55 -8.79 -4.73
N ALA A 33 -0.46 -8.14 -4.33
CA ALA A 33 0.48 -7.49 -5.24
C ALA A 33 1.19 -8.51 -6.14
N LEU A 34 1.67 -9.63 -5.59
CA LEU A 34 2.27 -10.73 -6.35
C LEU A 34 1.38 -11.17 -7.52
N ARG A 35 0.13 -11.56 -7.23
CA ARG A 35 -0.84 -11.96 -8.27
C ARG A 35 -1.05 -10.87 -9.30
N TYR A 36 -1.09 -9.61 -8.88
CA TYR A 36 -1.27 -8.49 -9.81
C TYR A 36 -0.05 -8.33 -10.73
N LEU A 37 1.18 -8.43 -10.20
CA LEU A 37 2.40 -8.27 -10.98
C LEU A 37 2.67 -9.46 -11.92
N GLU A 38 2.21 -10.66 -11.56
CA GLU A 38 2.19 -11.85 -12.43
C GLU A 38 1.21 -11.67 -13.60
N GLU A 39 0.01 -11.15 -13.33
CA GLU A 39 -1.02 -10.90 -14.34
C GLU A 39 -0.69 -9.70 -15.25
N ASN A 40 0.16 -8.76 -14.80
CA ASN A 40 0.47 -7.50 -15.49
C ASN A 40 1.99 -7.28 -15.53
N PRO A 41 2.72 -7.86 -16.51
CA PRO A 41 4.18 -7.87 -16.54
C PRO A 41 4.86 -6.50 -16.65
N GLU A 42 4.18 -5.50 -17.21
CA GLU A 42 4.73 -4.14 -17.38
C GLU A 42 4.51 -3.25 -16.13
N THR A 43 3.61 -3.65 -15.23
CA THR A 43 3.32 -2.87 -14.02
C THR A 43 4.53 -2.84 -13.09
N ARG A 44 4.85 -1.68 -12.52
CA ARG A 44 5.86 -1.54 -11.45
C ARG A 44 5.18 -1.42 -10.09
N ALA A 45 5.86 -1.85 -9.02
CA ALA A 45 5.32 -1.76 -7.66
C ALA A 45 6.17 -0.84 -6.79
N VAL A 46 5.54 0.13 -6.15
CA VAL A 46 6.12 0.87 -5.03
C VAL A 46 5.72 0.14 -3.74
N LEU A 47 6.73 -0.37 -3.04
CA LEU A 47 6.59 -1.05 -1.76
C LEU A 47 6.83 -0.01 -0.67
N SER A 48 5.75 0.42 -0.01
CA SER A 48 5.76 1.58 0.88
C SER A 48 5.54 1.16 2.32
N GLY A 49 6.50 1.52 3.17
CA GLY A 49 6.45 1.29 4.61
C GLY A 49 7.86 1.29 5.20
N GLY A 50 8.11 2.22 6.13
CA GLY A 50 9.38 2.32 6.85
C GLY A 50 9.57 1.24 7.92
N GLN A 51 10.58 1.45 8.77
CA GLN A 51 10.89 0.55 9.88
C GLN A 51 10.22 1.04 11.18
N GLY A 52 9.31 0.21 11.70
CA GLY A 52 8.63 0.44 12.96
C GLY A 52 9.47 0.10 14.20
N GLN A 53 9.02 0.55 15.37
CA GLN A 53 9.66 0.23 16.64
C GLN A 53 9.61 -1.28 16.91
N GLY A 54 10.78 -1.90 17.10
CA GLY A 54 10.90 -3.35 17.34
C GLY A 54 10.97 -4.22 16.07
N GLU A 55 10.94 -3.61 14.89
CA GLU A 55 11.19 -4.29 13.61
C GLU A 55 12.69 -4.34 13.31
N GLN A 56 13.17 -5.41 12.67
CA GLN A 56 14.59 -5.54 12.30
C GLN A 56 14.89 -5.04 10.88
N ILE A 57 13.86 -4.97 10.03
CA ILE A 57 13.92 -4.46 8.66
C ILE A 57 12.67 -3.62 8.39
N SER A 58 12.69 -2.78 7.37
CA SER A 58 11.50 -2.03 6.96
C SER A 58 10.43 -2.94 6.38
N GLU A 59 9.19 -2.48 6.43
CA GLU A 59 8.08 -3.18 5.80
C GLU A 59 8.26 -3.29 4.28
N ALA A 60 8.80 -2.24 3.65
CA ALA A 60 9.16 -2.22 2.23
C ALA A 60 10.18 -3.32 1.88
N GLU A 61 11.25 -3.45 2.69
CA GLU A 61 12.27 -4.48 2.48
C GLU A 61 11.70 -5.89 2.64
N ALA A 62 10.86 -6.11 3.66
CA ALA A 62 10.21 -7.40 3.87
C ALA A 62 9.34 -7.79 2.66
N MET A 63 8.60 -6.84 2.08
CA MET A 63 7.81 -7.06 0.86
C MET A 63 8.69 -7.36 -0.36
N TYR A 64 9.81 -6.65 -0.52
CA TYR A 64 10.74 -6.82 -1.63
C TYR A 64 11.34 -8.22 -1.64
N ARG A 65 11.82 -8.67 -0.48
CA ARG A 65 12.38 -10.02 -0.31
C ARG A 65 11.35 -11.10 -0.67
N TYR A 66 10.11 -10.94 -0.18
CA TYR A 66 9.04 -11.89 -0.51
C TYR A 66 8.73 -11.92 -2.01
N LEU A 67 8.57 -10.77 -2.66
CA LEU A 67 8.20 -10.72 -4.09
C LEU A 67 9.30 -11.25 -5.00
N THR A 68 10.56 -10.94 -4.71
CA THR A 68 11.71 -11.46 -5.46
C THR A 68 11.91 -12.96 -5.27
N GLU A 69 11.71 -13.47 -4.04
CA GLU A 69 11.71 -14.92 -3.76
C GLU A 69 10.61 -15.66 -4.54
N HIS A 70 9.52 -14.98 -4.88
CA HIS A 70 8.42 -15.52 -5.70
C HIS A 70 8.55 -15.18 -7.20
N GLY A 71 9.73 -14.75 -7.66
CA GLY A 71 10.04 -14.62 -9.09
C GLY A 71 9.66 -13.29 -9.74
N ILE A 72 9.26 -12.27 -8.98
CA ILE A 72 9.11 -10.92 -9.52
C ILE A 72 10.49 -10.28 -9.71
N ASP A 73 10.74 -9.74 -10.89
CA ASP A 73 11.97 -8.99 -11.16
C ASP A 73 12.10 -7.77 -10.23
N GLY A 74 13.21 -7.71 -9.49
CA GLY A 74 13.52 -6.63 -8.57
C GLY A 74 13.61 -5.25 -9.24
N SER A 75 13.88 -5.17 -10.56
CA SER A 75 13.89 -3.91 -11.31
C SER A 75 12.51 -3.23 -11.36
N ARG A 76 11.43 -4.02 -11.22
CA ARG A 76 10.04 -3.56 -11.16
C ARG A 76 9.62 -3.11 -9.76
N LEU A 77 10.45 -3.36 -8.74
CA LEU A 77 10.12 -3.11 -7.33
C LEU A 77 10.88 -1.88 -6.83
N ILE A 78 10.13 -0.84 -6.48
CA ILE A 78 10.64 0.42 -5.96
C ILE A 78 10.43 0.43 -4.45
N LEU A 79 11.51 0.57 -3.69
CA LEU A 79 11.46 0.67 -2.23
C LEU A 79 11.18 2.10 -1.77
N GLU A 80 10.18 2.23 -0.90
CA GLU A 80 9.91 3.41 -0.09
C GLU A 80 9.89 2.98 1.38
N ASP A 81 10.98 3.25 2.09
CA ASP A 81 11.28 2.74 3.44
C ASP A 81 11.40 3.86 4.49
N ARG A 82 10.88 5.07 4.19
CA ARG A 82 10.97 6.24 5.07
C ARG A 82 9.67 6.53 5.81
N SER A 83 8.54 6.07 5.29
CA SER A 83 7.23 6.44 5.81
C SER A 83 6.94 5.86 7.21
N THR A 84 6.38 6.70 8.08
CA THR A 84 5.98 6.34 9.46
C THR A 84 4.46 6.29 9.64
N ASN A 85 3.72 6.85 8.69
CA ASN A 85 2.26 6.90 8.71
C ASN A 85 1.65 6.83 7.31
N THR A 86 0.32 6.60 7.21
CA THR A 86 -0.35 6.39 5.92
C THR A 86 -0.24 7.58 4.95
N LYS A 87 -0.18 8.82 5.45
CA LYS A 87 -0.05 10.00 4.60
C LYS A 87 1.34 10.02 3.94
N GLU A 88 2.39 9.83 4.74
CA GLU A 88 3.76 9.73 4.26
C GLU A 88 3.96 8.57 3.28
N ASN A 89 3.32 7.42 3.52
CA ASN A 89 3.38 6.29 2.57
C ASN A 89 2.95 6.75 1.18
N LEU A 90 1.80 7.44 1.07
CA LEU A 90 1.27 7.94 -0.19
C LEU A 90 2.15 9.04 -0.79
N ASP A 91 2.52 10.05 0.02
CA ASP A 91 3.31 11.19 -0.47
C ASP A 91 4.68 10.74 -0.99
N PHE A 92 5.41 9.92 -0.22
CA PHE A 92 6.72 9.41 -0.62
C PHE A 92 6.61 8.40 -1.77
N SER A 93 5.52 7.63 -1.84
CA SER A 93 5.29 6.76 -3.01
C SER A 93 5.08 7.56 -4.29
N LEU A 94 4.32 8.66 -4.23
CA LEU A 94 4.11 9.53 -5.37
C LEU A 94 5.40 10.28 -5.77
N GLU A 95 6.22 10.69 -4.79
CA GLU A 95 7.56 11.24 -5.04
C GLU A 95 8.44 10.25 -5.80
N LYS A 96 8.42 8.96 -5.42
CA LYS A 96 9.16 7.89 -6.11
C LYS A 96 8.67 7.62 -7.53
N ILE A 97 7.38 7.82 -7.79
CA ILE A 97 6.79 7.70 -9.13
C ILE A 97 7.17 8.91 -10.00
N GLY A 98 7.27 10.10 -9.41
CA GLY A 98 7.75 11.32 -10.07
C GLY A 98 6.77 11.96 -11.07
N THR A 99 5.59 11.36 -11.25
CA THR A 99 4.52 11.89 -12.12
C THR A 99 3.14 11.52 -11.59
N LEU A 100 2.16 12.38 -11.86
CA LEU A 100 0.75 12.15 -11.55
C LEU A 100 -0.08 11.74 -12.78
N ASP A 101 0.51 11.81 -13.98
CA ASP A 101 -0.13 11.42 -15.23
C ASP A 101 0.10 9.94 -15.54
N THR A 102 -0.27 9.11 -14.57
CA THR A 102 -0.06 7.67 -14.63
C THR A 102 -1.18 6.96 -13.87
N SER A 103 -1.42 5.72 -14.24
CA SER A 103 -2.46 4.88 -13.65
C SER A 103 -1.91 4.12 -12.44
N ILE A 104 -2.48 4.39 -11.27
CA ILE A 104 -1.98 3.92 -9.97
C ILE A 104 -3.02 3.04 -9.29
N GLY A 105 -2.61 1.83 -8.90
CA GLY A 105 -3.40 0.92 -8.07
C GLY A 105 -2.98 0.96 -6.60
N ILE A 106 -3.91 1.20 -5.67
CA ILE A 106 -3.62 1.15 -4.24
C ILE A 106 -3.94 -0.24 -3.69
N VAL A 107 -2.90 -0.98 -3.29
CA VAL A 107 -3.01 -2.30 -2.65
C VAL A 107 -3.02 -2.12 -1.13
N THR A 108 -4.18 -2.38 -0.53
CA THR A 108 -4.33 -2.44 0.93
C THR A 108 -5.56 -3.26 1.32
N ASN A 109 -5.78 -3.48 2.61
CA ASN A 109 -6.91 -4.28 3.09
C ASN A 109 -8.22 -3.47 2.96
N HIS A 110 -9.34 -4.17 2.72
CA HIS A 110 -10.66 -3.65 2.31
C HIS A 110 -11.13 -2.29 2.89
N PHE A 111 -10.72 -1.91 4.10
CA PHE A 111 -11.17 -0.68 4.77
C PHE A 111 -10.29 0.55 4.49
N HIS A 112 -8.98 0.40 4.25
CA HIS A 112 -8.10 1.54 3.94
C HIS A 112 -8.07 1.89 2.45
N VAL A 113 -8.55 1.00 1.58
CA VAL A 113 -8.44 1.18 0.12
C VAL A 113 -9.17 2.45 -0.32
N PHE A 114 -10.36 2.70 0.23
CA PHE A 114 -11.12 3.91 -0.08
C PHE A 114 -10.45 5.18 0.45
N ARG A 115 -9.83 5.12 1.64
CA ARG A 115 -9.07 6.26 2.19
C ARG A 115 -7.85 6.55 1.34
N GLY A 116 -7.08 5.54 0.93
CA GLY A 116 -5.92 5.69 0.07
C GLY A 116 -6.28 6.29 -1.29
N VAL A 117 -7.37 5.81 -1.91
CA VAL A 117 -7.90 6.38 -3.17
C VAL A 117 -8.35 7.83 -2.99
N ALA A 118 -9.03 8.16 -1.88
CA ALA A 118 -9.48 9.53 -1.60
C ALA A 118 -8.30 10.49 -1.38
N ILE A 119 -7.28 10.07 -0.63
CA ILE A 119 -6.06 10.87 -0.41
C ILE A 119 -5.32 11.07 -1.73
N GLY A 120 -5.09 10.01 -2.51
CA GLY A 120 -4.38 10.15 -3.79
C GLY A 120 -5.10 11.07 -4.79
N ARG A 121 -6.44 11.07 -4.81
CA ARG A 121 -7.22 12.06 -5.60
C ARG A 121 -6.98 13.49 -5.12
N LYS A 122 -6.87 13.73 -3.80
CA LYS A 122 -6.53 15.05 -3.26
C LYS A 122 -5.10 15.47 -3.61
N CYS A 123 -4.18 14.52 -3.69
CA CYS A 123 -2.81 14.76 -4.16
C CYS A 123 -2.72 14.93 -5.69
N GLY A 124 -3.84 14.98 -6.42
CA GLY A 124 -3.87 15.24 -7.86
C GLY A 124 -3.81 14.01 -8.77
N CYS A 125 -3.80 12.79 -8.22
CA CYS A 125 -3.83 11.56 -9.01
C CYS A 125 -5.21 11.38 -9.66
N ARG A 126 -5.29 11.55 -10.98
CA ARG A 126 -6.55 11.42 -11.73
C ARG A 126 -6.95 9.96 -11.95
N GLN A 127 -5.96 9.10 -12.20
CA GLN A 127 -6.15 7.68 -12.54
C GLN A 127 -5.76 6.75 -11.39
N ILE A 128 -6.49 6.83 -10.27
CA ILE A 128 -6.22 6.04 -9.06
C ILE A 128 -7.32 5.00 -8.80
N TYR A 129 -6.92 3.73 -8.61
CA TYR A 129 -7.81 2.58 -8.53
C TYR A 129 -7.61 1.74 -7.27
N PRO A 130 -8.69 1.23 -6.67
CA PRO A 130 -8.62 0.33 -5.52
C PRO A 130 -8.21 -1.10 -5.91
N ILE A 131 -7.18 -1.67 -5.26
CA ILE A 131 -6.81 -3.10 -5.37
C ILE A 131 -6.94 -3.76 -3.98
N PRO A 132 -8.14 -4.22 -3.58
CA PRO A 132 -8.34 -4.74 -2.23
C PRO A 132 -7.65 -6.10 -2.02
N ALA A 133 -6.89 -6.19 -0.93
CA ALA A 133 -6.43 -7.45 -0.36
C ALA A 133 -7.49 -8.01 0.61
N ARG A 134 -7.85 -9.28 0.45
CA ARG A 134 -8.83 -9.96 1.33
C ARG A 134 -8.18 -10.25 2.67
N TYR A 135 -8.55 -9.48 3.70
CA TYR A 135 -8.17 -9.77 5.08
C TYR A 135 -9.45 -10.05 5.90
N ARG A 136 -9.63 -11.28 6.39
CA ARG A 136 -10.71 -11.65 7.32
C ARG A 136 -10.12 -11.80 8.72
N THR A 137 -10.27 -10.78 9.56
CA THR A 137 -10.00 -10.93 11.00
C THR A 137 -11.00 -10.14 11.84
N TRP A 138 -11.40 -10.68 12.99
CA TRP A 138 -12.36 -10.05 13.92
C TRP A 138 -11.88 -8.69 14.46
N ARG A 139 -10.55 -8.47 14.53
CA ARG A 139 -9.94 -7.19 14.91
C ARG A 139 -10.33 -6.02 13.99
N LEU A 140 -10.79 -6.30 12.77
CA LEU A 140 -11.33 -5.27 11.86
C LEU A 140 -12.47 -4.50 12.53
N LEU A 141 -13.37 -5.17 13.25
CA LEU A 141 -14.51 -4.53 13.92
C LEU A 141 -14.08 -3.58 15.05
N VAL A 142 -12.89 -3.76 15.62
CA VAL A 142 -12.34 -2.92 16.71
C VAL A 142 -11.55 -1.72 16.17
N TYR A 143 -10.83 -1.89 15.07
CA TYR A 143 -10.07 -0.79 14.46
C TYR A 143 -10.96 0.17 13.65
N ILE A 144 -12.06 -0.33 13.07
CA ILE A 144 -12.99 0.47 12.24
C ILE A 144 -13.55 1.72 12.96
N PRO A 145 -14.09 1.65 14.20
CA PRO A 145 -14.60 2.84 14.88
C PRO A 145 -13.49 3.85 15.19
N ARG A 146 -12.32 3.37 15.61
CA ARG A 146 -11.17 4.22 15.94
C ARG A 146 -10.65 4.96 14.71
N GLU A 147 -10.79 4.34 13.54
CA GLU A 147 -10.33 4.88 12.27
C GLU A 147 -11.37 5.79 11.61
N ILE A 148 -12.66 5.53 11.77
CA ILE A 148 -13.74 6.48 11.44
C ILE A 148 -13.58 7.76 12.28
N LEU A 149 -13.26 7.62 13.57
CA LEU A 149 -12.95 8.76 14.43
C LEU A 149 -11.71 9.53 13.98
N ALA A 150 -10.67 8.85 13.47
CA ALA A 150 -9.51 9.51 12.89
C ALA A 150 -9.86 10.29 11.60
N ILE A 151 -10.65 9.71 10.70
CA ILE A 151 -11.13 10.38 9.47
C ILE A 151 -12.03 11.59 9.81
N ILE A 152 -12.92 11.44 10.78
CA ILE A 152 -13.78 12.54 11.25
C ILE A 152 -12.92 13.64 11.86
N LYS A 153 -11.94 13.28 12.69
CA LYS A 153 -10.99 14.24 13.27
C LYS A 153 -10.21 14.97 12.18
N ASP A 154 -9.66 14.26 11.21
CA ASP A 154 -8.90 14.87 10.11
C ASP A 154 -9.78 15.78 9.25
N LYS A 155 -11.06 15.43 9.05
CA LYS A 155 -12.04 16.29 8.36
C LYS A 155 -12.43 17.54 9.17
N ILE A 156 -12.50 17.44 10.50
CA ILE A 156 -12.77 18.57 11.40
C ILE A 156 -11.56 19.51 11.50
N VAL A 157 -10.35 18.95 11.46
CA VAL A 157 -9.09 19.71 11.58
C VAL A 157 -8.61 20.27 10.22
N GLY A 158 -9.27 19.91 9.11
CA GLY A 158 -8.92 20.39 7.77
C GLY A 158 -7.73 19.67 7.14
N ASN A 159 -7.29 18.56 7.72
CA ASN A 159 -6.27 17.66 7.15
C ASN A 159 -6.84 16.73 6.08
N LEU A 160 -8.17 16.74 5.90
CA LEU A 160 -8.91 16.10 4.82
C LEU A 160 -9.53 17.17 3.93
#